data_AF-A0AAD7HU55-F1
#
_entry.id   AF-A0AAD7HU55-F1
#
_cell.length_a   1.000
_cell.length_b   1.000
_cell.length_c   1.000
_cell.angle_alpha   90.00
_cell.angle_beta   90.00
_cell.angle_gamma   90.00
#
_symmetry.space_group_name_H-M   'P 1'
#
loop_
_entity.id
_entity.type
_entity.pdbx_description
1 polymer ?
#
loop_
_entity_poly.entity_id
_entity_poly.type
_entity_poly.pdbx_seq_one_letter_code
_entity_poly.pdbx_strand_id
1 'polypeptide(L)'
;EIGEVQYFLCASLSGKICALALIDLYSPPCPDLLQRSFDTIWACTFEAEADLRLVPVQSIVSVVAMVPHQYAGQRRYFLLEKPGLDTI
;
A
#
# COMPACT_ATOMS: atom_id res chain seq x y z
N GLU A 1 5.53 3.36 -3.83
CA GLU A 1 5.17 3.13 -2.42
C GLU A 1 3.93 2.25 -2.38
N ILE A 2 3.66 1.59 -1.26
CA ILE A 2 2.48 0.76 -1.05
C ILE A 2 1.77 1.26 0.19
N GLY A 3 0.44 1.37 0.13
CA GLY A 3 -0.35 1.91 1.22
C GLY A 3 -1.75 1.33 1.22
N GLU A 4 -2.38 1.37 2.39
CA GLU A 4 -3.79 1.02 2.56
C GLU A 4 -4.64 2.28 2.39
N VAL A 5 -5.62 2.21 1.48
CA VAL A 5 -6.58 3.32 1.32
C VAL A 5 -7.55 3.29 2.50
N GLN A 6 -7.51 4.33 3.32
CA GLN A 6 -8.41 4.49 4.47
C GLN A 6 -9.75 5.06 4.02
N TYR A 7 -9.72 6.08 3.16
CA TYR A 7 -10.91 6.76 2.67
C TYR A 7 -10.73 7.29 1.25
N PHE A 8 -11.82 7.27 0.48
CA PHE A 8 -11.97 8.09 -0.72
C PHE A 8 -12.82 9.30 -0.38
N LEU A 9 -12.42 10.49 -0.86
CA LEU A 9 -13.17 11.72 -0.63
C LEU A 9 -13.08 12.68 -1.82
N CYS A 10 -14.09 13.53 -1.95
CA CYS A 10 -14.08 14.65 -2.88
C CYS A 10 -13.88 15.94 -2.10
N ALA A 11 -12.95 16.78 -2.53
CA ALA A 11 -12.69 18.09 -1.94
C ALA A 11 -12.69 19.19 -3.00
N SER A 12 -13.16 20.39 -2.65
CA SER A 12 -13.01 21.57 -3.50
C SER A 12 -11.65 22.21 -3.21
N LEU A 13 -10.72 22.11 -4.15
CA LEU A 13 -9.40 22.72 -4.08
C LEU A 13 -9.30 23.81 -5.14
N SER A 14 -9.15 25.07 -4.73
CA SER A 14 -9.11 26.23 -5.63
C SER A 14 -10.28 26.29 -6.62
N GLY A 15 -11.48 25.96 -6.15
CA GLY A 15 -12.72 25.99 -6.96
C GLY A 15 -12.90 24.80 -7.92
N LYS A 16 -12.00 23.80 -7.89
CA LYS A 16 -12.15 22.55 -8.63
C LYS A 16 -12.45 21.40 -7.68
N ILE A 17 -13.40 20.55 -8.05
CA ILE A 17 -13.67 19.30 -7.32
C ILE A 17 -12.57 18.30 -7.69
N CYS A 18 -11.85 17.83 -6.69
CA CYS A 18 -10.79 16.84 -6.81
C CYS A 18 -11.19 15.57 -6.07
N ALA A 19 -11.05 14.42 -6.73
CA ALA A 19 -11.17 13.10 -6.11
C ALA A 19 -9.82 12.71 -5.49
N LEU A 20 -9.82 12.43 -4.19
CA LEU A 20 -8.63 12.16 -3.39
C LEU A 20 -8.78 10.83 -2.64
N ALA A 21 -7.66 10.21 -2.32
CA ALA A 21 -7.57 9.06 -1.43
C ALA A 21 -6.66 9.41 -0.25
N LEU A 22 -7.13 9.15 0.97
CA LEU A 22 -6.28 9.12 2.16
C LEU A 22 -5.66 7.74 2.27
N ILE A 23 -4.34 7.67 2.23
CA ILE A 23 -3.57 6.44 2.20
C ILE A 23 -2.65 6.41 3.41
N ASP A 24 -2.62 5.28 4.13
CA ASP A 24 -1.64 5.01 5.19
C ASP A 24 -0.55 4.10 4.64
N LEU A 25 0.71 4.54 4.69
CA LEU A 25 1.79 3.83 4.02
C LEU A 25 2.33 2.64 4.83
N TYR A 26 2.61 1.55 4.11
CA TYR A 26 3.44 0.48 4.63
C TYR A 26 4.91 0.94 4.67
N SER A 27 5.70 0.34 5.57
CA SER A 27 7.15 0.56 5.58
C SER A 27 7.81 0.11 4.26
N PRO A 28 9.06 0.53 3.99
CA PRO A 28 9.89 -0.15 3.01
C PRO A 28 10.02 -1.66 3.28
N PRO A 29 10.29 -2.50 2.26
CA PRO A 29 10.43 -3.94 2.44
C PRO A 29 11.63 -4.28 3.32
N CYS A 30 11.53 -5.40 4.05
CA CYS A 30 12.62 -5.93 4.85
C CYS A 30 13.83 -6.28 3.98
N PRO A 31 14.99 -5.63 4.15
CA PRO A 31 16.15 -5.87 3.29
C PRO A 31 16.68 -7.30 3.36
N ASP A 32 16.69 -7.93 4.55
CA ASP A 32 17.14 -9.32 4.73
C ASP A 32 16.27 -10.31 3.93
N LEU A 33 14.95 -10.19 4.04
CA LEU A 33 14.03 -11.06 3.30
C LEU A 33 14.14 -10.85 1.80
N LEU A 34 14.23 -9.59 1.36
CA LEU A 34 14.34 -9.26 -0.04
C LEU A 34 15.62 -9.85 -0.63
N GLN A 35 16.76 -9.68 0.04
CA GLN A 35 18.04 -10.25 -0.39
C GLN A 35 18.04 -11.79 -0.39
N ARG A 36 17.56 -12.43 0.69
CA ARG A 36 17.56 -13.89 0.81
C ARG A 36 16.60 -14.58 -0.15
N SER A 37 15.58 -13.86 -0.60
CA SER A 37 14.60 -14.34 -1.58
C SER A 37 14.93 -13.94 -3.01
N PHE A 38 16.11 -13.37 -3.28
CA PHE A 38 16.49 -12.87 -4.60
C PHE A 38 15.43 -11.91 -5.16
N ASP A 39 15.07 -10.90 -4.37
CA ASP A 39 14.08 -9.86 -4.69
C ASP A 39 12.66 -10.36 -4.96
N THR A 40 12.34 -11.59 -4.52
CA THR A 40 11.02 -12.21 -4.77
C THR A 40 10.00 -11.86 -3.67
N ILE A 41 10.43 -11.77 -2.40
CA ILE A 41 9.52 -11.54 -1.27
C ILE A 41 9.59 -10.07 -0.82
N TRP A 42 8.55 -9.31 -1.15
CA TRP A 42 8.36 -7.95 -0.67
C TRP A 42 7.55 -7.94 0.63
N ALA A 43 8.22 -7.74 1.75
CA ALA A 43 7.64 -7.86 3.10
C ALA A 43 7.73 -6.56 3.90
N CYS A 44 6.61 -5.93 4.20
CA CYS A 44 6.55 -4.65 4.91
C CYS A 44 5.96 -4.81 6.31
N THR A 45 6.21 -3.84 7.18
CA THR A 45 5.45 -3.66 8.42
C THR A 45 4.37 -2.60 8.19
N PHE A 46 3.36 -2.61 9.06
CA PHE A 46 2.27 -1.64 9.05
C PHE A 46 2.00 -1.18 10.47
N GLU A 47 2.02 0.13 10.67
CA GLU A 47 1.64 0.80 11.91
C GLU A 47 0.54 1.78 11.54
N ALA A 48 -0.68 1.51 12.02
CA ALA A 48 -1.83 2.30 11.65
C ALA A 48 -1.64 3.77 12.06
N GLU A 49 -1.99 4.66 11.13
CA GLU A 49 -1.94 6.12 11.24
C GLU A 49 -0.51 6.69 11.37
N ALA A 50 0.52 5.92 11.03
CA ALA A 50 1.91 6.36 11.14
C ALA A 50 2.36 7.27 9.98
N ASP A 51 1.86 7.07 8.75
CA ASP A 51 2.20 7.88 7.58
C ASP A 51 0.97 8.05 6.66
N LEU A 52 0.08 8.94 7.07
CA LEU A 52 -1.12 9.30 6.31
C LEU A 52 -0.82 10.34 5.24
N ARG A 53 -1.17 10.04 3.99
CA ARG A 53 -0.99 10.90 2.84
C ARG A 53 -2.27 11.05 2.04
N LEU A 54 -2.54 12.28 1.60
CA LEU A 54 -3.65 12.58 0.71
C LEU A 54 -3.13 12.67 -0.72
N VAL A 55 -3.59 11.80 -1.61
CA VAL A 55 -3.15 11.75 -3.00
C VAL A 55 -4.33 11.84 -3.97
N PRO A 56 -4.16 12.37 -5.20
CA PRO A 56 -5.15 12.23 -6.24
C PRO A 56 -5.42 10.75 -6.53
N VAL A 57 -6.68 10.36 -6.67
CA VAL A 57 -7.07 8.96 -6.95
C VAL A 57 -6.38 8.42 -8.21
N GLN A 58 -6.16 9.28 -9.21
CA GLN A 58 -5.48 8.92 -10.47
C GLN A 58 -3.99 8.55 -10.29
N SER A 59 -3.42 8.80 -9.11
CA SER A 59 -2.03 8.41 -8.79
C SER A 59 -1.92 6.95 -8.32
N ILE A 60 -3.05 6.28 -8.03
CA ILE A 60 -3.07 4.86 -7.68
C ILE A 60 -2.87 4.05 -8.95
N VAL A 61 -1.71 3.40 -9.06
CA VAL A 61 -1.30 2.68 -10.28
C VAL A 61 -1.89 1.26 -10.34
N SER A 62 -2.08 0.61 -9.19
CA SER A 62 -2.60 -0.76 -9.09
C SER A 62 -3.13 -1.03 -7.69
N VAL A 63 -3.94 -2.09 -7.54
CA VAL A 63 -4.40 -2.62 -6.26
C VAL A 63 -3.79 -3.99 -6.05
N VAL A 64 -3.09 -4.14 -4.93
CA VAL A 64 -2.37 -5.36 -4.55
C VAL A 64 -2.99 -5.97 -3.29
N ALA A 65 -2.72 -7.25 -3.06
CA ALA A 65 -3.03 -7.90 -1.79
C ALA A 65 -1.86 -7.74 -0.82
N MET A 66 -2.14 -7.24 0.40
CA MET A 66 -1.18 -7.18 1.50
C MET A 66 -1.53 -8.28 2.51
N VAL A 67 -0.90 -9.46 2.36
CA VAL A 67 -1.28 -10.65 3.13
C VAL A 67 -0.51 -10.69 4.46
N PRO A 68 -1.20 -10.72 5.63
CA PRO A 68 -0.54 -10.80 6.92
C PRO A 68 0.30 -12.08 7.06
N HIS A 69 1.51 -11.93 7.60
CA HIS A 69 2.42 -13.02 7.91
C HIS A 69 3.23 -12.71 9.18
N GLN A 70 3.82 -13.73 9.81
CA GLN A 70 4.78 -13.55 10.90
C GLN A 70 6.18 -14.01 10.46
N TYR A 71 7.19 -13.15 10.57
CA TYR A 71 8.57 -13.50 10.28
C TYR A 71 9.49 -12.96 11.36
N ALA A 72 10.38 -13.81 11.89
CA ALA A 72 11.31 -13.49 12.97
C ALA A 72 10.63 -12.84 14.20
N GLY A 73 9.43 -13.32 14.56
CA GLY A 73 8.67 -12.79 15.69
C GLY A 73 7.98 -11.44 15.44
N GLN A 74 8.08 -10.87 14.24
CA GLN A 74 7.43 -9.62 13.87
C GLN A 74 6.29 -9.86 12.88
N ARG A 75 5.17 -9.16 13.08
CA ARG A 75 4.06 -9.13 12.12
C ARG A 75 4.48 -8.32 10.89
N ARG A 76 4.33 -8.92 9.72
CA ARG A 76 4.65 -8.33 8.42
C ARG A 76 3.51 -8.60 7.44
N TYR A 77 3.56 -7.94 6.29
CA TYR A 77 2.61 -8.08 5.22
C TYR A 77 3.37 -8.33 3.92
N PHE A 78 3.03 -9.41 3.24
CA PHE A 78 3.60 -9.73 1.94
C PHE A 78 2.76 -9.09 0.83
N LEU A 79 3.44 -8.39 -0.06
CA LEU A 79 2.82 -7.91 -1.28
C LEU A 79 2.66 -9.08 -2.23
N LEU A 80 1.41 -9.30 -2.66
CA LEU A 80 1.07 -10.24 -3.71
C LEU A 80 0.26 -9.50 -4.76
N GLU A 81 0.62 -9.72 -6.02
CA GLU A 81 -0.28 -9.39 -7.10
C GLU A 81 -1.59 -10.16 -6.89
N LYS A 82 -2.72 -9.48 -7.07
CA LYS A 82 -4.03 -10.11 -7.00
C LYS A 82 -4.44 -10.49 -8.43
N PRO A 83 -4.21 -11.74 -8.89
CA PRO A 83 -4.67 -12.15 -10.21
C PRO A 83 -6.21 -12.09 -10.25
N GLY A 84 -6.77 -11.49 -11.31
CA GLY A 84 -8.22 -11.42 -11.54
C GLY A 84 -8.88 -10.07 -11.25
N LEU A 85 -8.12 -8.97 -11.16
CA LEU A 85 -8.67 -7.60 -11.23
C LEU A 85 -8.54 -7.00 -12.64
N ASP A 86 -8.36 -7.82 -13.66
CA ASP A 86 -8.57 -7.38 -15.04
C ASP A 86 -10.08 -7.37 -15.28
N THR A 87 -10.69 -6.19 -15.35
CA THR A 87 -12.08 -6.03 -15.77
C THR A 87 -12.23 -6.52 -17.20
N ILE A 88 -13.06 -7.55 -17.38
CA ILE A 88 -13.60 -7.99 -18.68
C ILE A 88 -14.48 -6.89 -19.28
#